data_AF-A0A7Y0S2S2-F1
#
_entry.id   AF-A0A7Y0S2S2-F1
#
_cell.length_a   1.000
_cell.length_b   1.000
_cell.length_c   1.000
_cell.angle_alpha   90.00
_cell.angle_beta   90.00
_cell.angle_gamma   90.00
#
_symmetry.space_group_name_H-M   'P 1'
#
loop_
_entity.id
_entity.type
_entity.pdbx_description
1 polymer ?
#
loop_
_entity_poly.entity_id
_entity_poly.type
_entity_poly.pdbx_seq_one_letter_code
_entity_poly.pdbx_strand_id
1 'polypeptide(L)'
;LEVTPDCMITAPDIDFGSSPLVAGFEPVSQVISLTCTKNSSFSIGLNDGLNASGGQRRMISSGHYLEYEIYKSSTMERWGGTSS
;
A
#
# COMPACT_ATOMS: atom_id res chain seq x y z
N LEU A 1 16.47 5.22 33.32
CA LEU A 1 16.52 5.13 31.84
C LEU A 1 15.25 4.45 31.40
N GLU A 2 14.43 5.11 30.59
CA GLU A 2 13.17 4.59 30.06
C GLU A 2 13.33 4.38 28.56
N VAL A 3 12.85 3.25 28.04
CA VAL A 3 12.83 2.98 26.60
C VAL A 3 11.42 3.26 26.12
N THR A 4 11.25 4.31 25.33
CA THR A 4 9.98 4.62 24.68
C THR A 4 9.80 3.76 23.43
N PRO A 5 8.59 3.26 23.15
CA PRO A 5 8.29 2.64 21.87
C PRO A 5 8.57 3.61 20.73
N ASP A 6 9.36 3.17 19.74
CA ASP A 6 9.69 3.94 18.55
C ASP A 6 9.73 3.01 17.34
N CYS A 7 9.39 3.54 16.17
CA CYS A 7 9.29 2.78 14.93
C CYS A 7 9.69 3.65 13.73
N MET A 8 10.59 3.14 12.90
CA MET A 8 10.90 3.70 11.59
C MET A 8 10.23 2.87 10.49
N ILE A 9 9.50 3.55 9.60
CA ILE A 9 8.78 2.96 8.46
C ILE A 9 9.47 3.41 7.17
N THR A 10 9.68 2.47 6.25
CA THR A 10 10.09 2.75 4.87
C THR A 10 9.10 2.11 3.92
N ALA A 11 8.38 2.94 3.17
CA ALA A 11 7.41 2.52 2.16
C ALA A 11 7.78 3.22 0.84
N PRO A 12 8.53 2.55 -0.05
CA PRO A 12 8.88 3.12 -1.34
C PRO A 12 7.67 3.16 -2.27
N ASP A 13 7.76 4.02 -3.28
CA ASP A 13 6.72 4.14 -4.31
C ASP A 13 6.60 2.85 -5.14
N ILE A 14 5.39 2.60 -5.63
CA ILE A 14 5.11 1.53 -6.59
C ILE A 14 4.93 2.17 -7.96
N ASP A 15 5.66 1.66 -8.94
CA ASP A 15 5.55 2.06 -10.34
C ASP A 15 5.18 0.85 -11.20
N PHE A 16 3.98 0.87 -11.78
CA PHE A 16 3.49 -0.16 -12.70
C PHE A 16 4.06 -0.01 -14.11
N GLY A 17 4.82 1.07 -14.38
CA GLY A 17 5.31 1.41 -15.70
C GLY A 17 4.21 2.02 -16.57
N SER A 18 4.30 1.76 -17.88
CA SER A 18 3.32 2.26 -18.86
C SER A 18 2.89 1.17 -19.83
N SER A 19 1.60 1.15 -20.12
CA SER A 19 1.00 0.26 -21.11
C SER A 19 -0.16 0.99 -21.80
N PRO A 20 -0.36 0.81 -23.11
CA PRO A 20 -1.51 1.38 -23.82
C PRO A 20 -2.84 0.71 -23.45
N LEU A 21 -2.80 -0.49 -22.86
CA LEU A 21 -3.97 -1.26 -22.44
C LEU A 21 -3.86 -1.66 -20.96
N VAL A 22 -5.00 -1.71 -20.27
CA VAL A 22 -5.07 -2.10 -18.85
C VAL A 22 -4.50 -3.50 -18.62
N ALA A 23 -4.73 -4.44 -19.54
CA ALA A 23 -4.24 -5.81 -19.43
C ALA A 23 -2.71 -5.96 -19.62
N GLY A 24 -2.01 -4.89 -20.04
CA GLY A 24 -0.55 -4.92 -20.23
C GLY A 24 0.25 -4.46 -19.01
N PHE A 25 -0.41 -4.12 -17.90
CA PHE A 25 0.27 -3.83 -16.63
C PHE A 25 0.51 -5.14 -15.88
N GLU A 26 1.79 -5.43 -15.60
CA GLU A 26 2.18 -6.57 -14.78
C GLU A 26 2.12 -6.20 -13.29
N PRO A 27 1.85 -7.18 -12.39
CA PRO A 27 1.85 -6.93 -10.96
C PRO A 27 3.26 -6.58 -10.47
N VAL A 28 3.34 -5.57 -9.61
CA VAL A 28 4.59 -5.14 -8.98
C VAL A 28 4.63 -5.62 -7.54
N SER A 29 5.75 -6.23 -7.15
CA SER A 29 5.99 -6.66 -5.77
C SER A 29 6.95 -5.70 -5.08
N GLN A 30 6.48 -5.07 -4.00
CA GLN A 30 7.27 -4.13 -3.21
C GLN A 30 7.15 -4.43 -1.72
N VAL A 31 8.23 -4.16 -0.98
CA VAL A 31 8.30 -4.40 0.47
C VAL A 31 8.18 -3.07 1.23
N ILE A 32 7.27 -3.04 2.21
CA ILE A 32 7.24 -2.05 3.27
C ILE A 32 8.06 -2.59 4.43
N SER A 33 9.10 -1.86 4.83
CA SER A 33 10.00 -2.25 5.92
C SER A 33 9.69 -1.46 7.19
N LEU A 34 9.67 -2.17 8.33
CA LEU A 34 9.44 -1.60 9.65
C LEU A 34 10.53 -2.05 10.61
N THR A 35 11.14 -1.09 11.30
CA THR A 35 12.07 -1.35 12.41
C THR A 35 11.53 -0.67 13.65
N CYS A 36 11.17 -1.45 14.67
CA CYS A 36 10.63 -0.93 15.93
C CYS A 36 11.50 -1.33 17.12
N THR A 37 11.34 -0.60 18.23
CA THR A 37 11.82 -1.01 19.55
C THR A 37 11.38 -2.45 19.85
N LYS A 38 12.30 -3.24 20.42
CA LYS A 38 12.05 -4.65 20.73
C LYS A 38 10.79 -4.79 21.62
N ASN A 39 9.95 -5.78 21.30
CA ASN A 39 8.68 -6.09 21.96
C ASN A 39 7.54 -5.07 21.76
N SER A 40 7.69 -4.08 20.87
CA SER A 40 6.56 -3.24 20.46
C SER A 40 5.63 -3.99 19.50
N SER A 41 4.34 -3.99 19.78
CA SER A 41 3.31 -4.46 18.84
C SER A 41 2.99 -3.36 17.83
N PHE A 42 2.67 -3.74 16.60
CA PHE A 42 2.32 -2.80 15.53
C PHE A 42 1.23 -3.39 14.63
N SER A 43 0.52 -2.50 13.96
CA SER A 43 -0.39 -2.84 12.87
C SER A 43 -0.16 -1.85 11.72
N ILE A 44 -0.26 -2.33 10.48
CA ILE A 44 -0.08 -1.51 9.28
C ILE A 44 -1.33 -1.62 8.45
N GLY A 45 -1.92 -0.47 8.14
CA GLY A 45 -3.07 -0.34 7.26
C GLY A 45 -2.77 0.58 6.09
N LEU A 46 -3.37 0.28 4.94
CA LEU A 46 -3.34 1.14 3.76
C LEU A 46 -4.76 1.64 3.48
N ASN A 47 -4.95 2.96 3.43
CA ASN A 47 -6.25 3.51 3.01
C ASN A 47 -6.49 3.28 1.51
N ASP A 48 -7.64 3.73 0.99
CA ASP A 48 -8.00 3.52 -0.42
C ASP A 48 -7.39 4.58 -1.38
N GLY A 49 -6.52 5.45 -0.87
CA GLY A 49 -5.90 6.53 -1.64
C GLY A 49 -6.81 7.75 -1.85
N LEU A 50 -6.26 8.77 -2.52
CA LEU A 50 -6.91 10.07 -2.69
C LEU A 50 -8.10 10.06 -3.64
N ASN A 51 -8.15 9.10 -4.57
CA ASN A 51 -9.12 9.06 -5.66
C ASN A 51 -10.06 7.85 -5.59
N ALA A 52 -10.18 7.24 -4.41
CA ALA A 52 -11.03 6.07 -4.20
C ALA A 52 -12.48 6.31 -4.63
N SER A 53 -13.16 5.27 -5.12
CA SER A 53 -14.60 5.30 -5.38
C SER A 53 -15.22 3.99 -4.91
N GLY A 54 -16.20 4.07 -4.01
CA GLY A 54 -16.83 2.87 -3.45
C GLY A 54 -15.87 1.92 -2.72
N GLY A 55 -14.72 2.43 -2.23
CA GLY A 55 -13.66 1.62 -1.63
C GLY A 55 -12.62 1.04 -2.62
N GLN A 56 -12.83 1.22 -3.93
CA GLN A 56 -11.88 0.80 -4.96
C GLN A 56 -10.78 1.85 -5.11
N ARG A 57 -9.51 1.43 -5.02
CA ARG A 57 -8.36 2.33 -5.23
C ARG A 57 -8.24 2.68 -6.71
N ARG A 58 -7.96 3.95 -6.99
CA ARG A 58 -7.77 4.46 -8.35
C ARG A 58 -6.57 5.40 -8.42
N MET A 59 -5.72 5.20 -9.41
CA MET A 59 -4.73 6.19 -9.84
C MET A 59 -5.39 7.12 -10.87
N ILE A 60 -4.90 8.36 -10.98
CA ILE A 60 -5.49 9.38 -11.84
C ILE A 60 -4.44 9.92 -12.83
N SER A 61 -4.87 10.15 -14.07
CA SER A 61 -4.12 10.92 -15.07
C SER A 61 -5.08 11.76 -15.89
N SER A 62 -4.93 13.09 -15.84
CA SER A 62 -5.76 14.04 -16.61
C SER A 62 -7.28 13.82 -16.51
N GLY A 63 -7.79 13.42 -15.33
CA GLY A 63 -9.21 13.16 -15.10
C GLY A 63 -9.68 11.74 -15.48
N HIS A 64 -8.79 10.91 -16.03
CA HIS A 64 -9.01 9.48 -16.23
C HIS A 64 -8.52 8.70 -15.03
N TYR A 65 -9.23 7.63 -14.69
CA TYR A 65 -8.93 6.79 -13.54
C TYR A 65 -8.59 5.37 -13.98
N LEU A 66 -7.60 4.78 -13.33
CA LEU A 66 -7.25 3.38 -13.47
C LEU A 66 -7.34 2.71 -12.10
N GLU A 67 -8.12 1.65 -12.02
CA GLU A 67 -8.30 0.86 -10.80
C GLU A 67 -7.07 -0.01 -10.56
N TYR A 68 -6.68 -0.15 -9.29
CA TYR A 68 -5.60 -1.04 -8.87
C TYR A 68 -5.90 -1.58 -7.47
N GLU A 69 -5.15 -2.59 -7.04
CA GLU A 69 -5.20 -3.05 -5.66
C GLU A 69 -3.84 -3.44 -5.11
N ILE A 70 -3.73 -3.41 -3.78
CA ILE A 70 -2.54 -3.82 -3.04
C ILE A 70 -2.92 -5.01 -2.15
N TYR A 71 -2.18 -6.10 -2.30
CA TYR A 71 -2.40 -7.36 -1.58
C TYR A 71 -1.24 -7.65 -0.63
N LYS A 72 -1.52 -8.39 0.45
CA LYS A 72 -0.49 -8.79 1.40
C LYS A 72 0.34 -9.93 0.82
N SER A 73 1.63 -9.68 0.58
CA SER A 73 2.56 -10.70 0.05
C SER A 73 2.01 -11.34 -1.24
N SER A 74 2.23 -12.64 -1.44
CA SER A 74 1.70 -13.41 -2.57
C SER A 74 0.27 -13.94 -2.33
N THR A 75 -0.49 -13.34 -1.42
CA THR A 75 -1.88 -13.75 -1.15
C THR A 75 -2.87 -12.91 -1.97
N MET A 76 -4.12 -13.33 -2.01
CA MET A 76 -5.23 -12.52 -2.53
C MET A 76 -5.92 -11.70 -1.42
N GLU A 77 -5.31 -11.60 -0.23
CA GLU A 77 -5.84 -10.80 0.85
C GLU A 77 -5.56 -9.32 0.58
N ARG A 78 -6.63 -8.57 0.29
CA ARG A 78 -6.55 -7.12 0.11
C ARG A 78 -5.96 -6.48 1.36
N TRP A 79 -4.91 -5.69 1.20
CA TRP A 79 -4.36 -4.91 2.30
C TRP A 79 -5.19 -3.64 2.48
N GLY A 80 -6.14 -3.68 3.40
CA GLY A 80 -7.00 -2.54 3.73
C GLY A 80 -6.46 -1.67 4.87
N GLY A 81 -7.26 -0.67 5.26
CA GLY A 81 -6.99 0.11 6.45
C GLY A 81 -7.09 -0.75 7.71
N THR A 82 -6.29 -0.43 8.72
CA THR A 82 -6.54 -0.92 10.08
C THR A 82 -7.74 -0.14 10.58
N SER A 83 -8.92 -0.76 10.64
CA SER A 83 -10.02 -0.22 11.41
C SER A 83 -9.53 -0.04 12.85
N SER A 84 -9.28 1.21 13.26
CA SER A 84 -9.17 1.59 14.66
C SER A 84 -10.55 1.72 15.27
#